data_AF-A0A954BW17-F1
#
_entry.id   AF-A0A954BW17-F1
#
_cell.length_a   1.000
_cell.length_b   1.000
_cell.length_c   1.000
_cell.angle_alpha   90.00
_cell.angle_beta   90.00
_cell.angle_gamma   90.00
#
_symmetry.space_group_name_H-M   'P 1'
#
loop_
_entity.id
_entity.type
_entity.pdbx_description
1 polymer ?
#
loop_
_entity_poly.entity_id
_entity_poly.type
_entity_poly.pdbx_seq_one_letter_code
_entity_poly.pdbx_strand_id
1 'polypeptide(L)'
;MEELPDIGMPLGDAERVLENARIFAHVHRMQRLGTESLLAALIADPTPEIAAALDALGVDIDRLQRMIDEFFVDLPGRRTTRVAEMGPTPRVKLVIKLAAQLARKHNESGLSPTRLFEAIHLETDSSGGQMLARLSRRTSDELPHAHVGLHTTTDFRRAAKLKMDPVAFDYFASGADAQKLKKRNRRAWDELEIRHRVLVNVADVDTSTELLGLKLPFPAMIAPMAYQRLAHSEGELATARAAAEAGVPLVVSTMANVTLEAIAAATSAPKWFQLYCHRDRRITEDLIRRAEAAGYRAIVVTVDAPVLGRRVADERNNFDLPEGLTRANLARYEAKGGVDSGSELAELFRTRQDASLTWKDIEWFKSLTRLPILLKGVVRGDDAKRASDAGCAGLIVSNHGGRQLDASIASARALPEVVAAVEDRIPVLVDGSIEWGADILRALALGAKAVLIGRPVLWGLAVSGETGVKRVLDLYAEDFKRAMQLAGSPAVNDLGPDLLAR
;
A
#
# COMPACT_ATOMS: atom_id res chain seq x y z
N MET A 1 -39.88 -14.35 23.81
CA MET A 1 -38.64 -14.50 24.60
C MET A 1 -38.08 -15.87 24.29
N GLU A 2 -36.99 -15.96 23.53
CA GLU A 2 -36.17 -17.18 23.49
C GLU A 2 -35.20 -17.10 24.67
N GLU A 3 -35.26 -18.07 25.57
CA GLU A 3 -34.30 -18.19 26.67
C GLU A 3 -32.88 -18.36 26.11
N LEU A 4 -31.95 -17.57 26.65
CA LEU A 4 -30.53 -17.76 26.40
C LEU A 4 -30.15 -19.18 26.86
N PRO A 5 -29.31 -19.93 26.12
CA PRO A 5 -28.86 -21.24 26.57
C PRO A 5 -28.21 -21.09 27.95
N ASP A 6 -28.53 -21.98 28.88
CA ASP A 6 -27.90 -22.02 30.20
C ASP A 6 -26.44 -22.44 30.04
N ILE A 7 -25.54 -21.48 30.19
CA ILE A 7 -24.09 -21.64 30.01
C ILE A 7 -23.34 -21.64 31.36
N GLY A 8 -24.04 -21.88 32.48
CA GLY A 8 -23.42 -22.12 33.78
C GLY A 8 -22.60 -20.93 34.32
N MET A 9 -23.19 -19.74 34.38
CA MET A 9 -22.54 -18.56 34.92
C MET A 9 -22.70 -18.43 36.44
N PRO A 10 -21.71 -17.92 37.19
CA PRO A 10 -21.99 -17.26 38.46
C PRO A 10 -22.90 -16.05 38.18
N LEU A 11 -24.16 -16.13 38.58
CA LEU A 11 -25.22 -15.23 38.08
C LEU A 11 -24.93 -13.73 38.32
N GLY A 12 -24.24 -13.37 39.41
CA GLY A 12 -24.17 -11.97 39.86
C GLY A 12 -23.43 -10.98 38.95
N ASP A 13 -22.36 -11.38 38.26
CA ASP A 13 -21.48 -10.41 37.55
C ASP A 13 -21.94 -10.11 36.12
N ALA A 14 -22.32 -11.13 35.34
CA ALA A 14 -22.80 -10.85 33.99
C ALA A 14 -24.25 -10.41 33.93
N GLU A 15 -25.08 -10.81 34.89
CA GLU A 15 -26.40 -10.20 35.02
C GLU A 15 -26.27 -8.71 35.32
N ARG A 16 -25.34 -8.33 36.21
CA ARG A 16 -25.01 -6.93 36.48
C ARG A 16 -24.50 -6.20 35.24
N VAL A 17 -23.57 -6.78 34.48
CA VAL A 17 -23.07 -6.19 33.22
C VAL A 17 -24.20 -6.03 32.18
N LEU A 18 -25.05 -7.04 32.01
CA LEU A 18 -26.17 -6.97 31.07
C LEU A 18 -27.26 -5.98 31.52
N GLU A 19 -27.48 -5.86 32.83
CA GLU A 19 -28.38 -4.86 33.41
C GLU A 19 -27.84 -3.44 33.21
N ASN A 20 -26.56 -3.20 33.46
CA ASN A 20 -25.90 -1.92 33.20
C ASN A 20 -25.92 -1.56 31.70
N ALA A 21 -25.71 -2.55 30.82
CA ALA A 21 -25.81 -2.35 29.38
C ALA A 21 -27.23 -1.99 28.93
N ARG A 22 -28.26 -2.55 29.58
CA ARG A 22 -29.67 -2.20 29.34
C ARG A 22 -30.00 -0.78 29.79
N ILE A 23 -29.48 -0.37 30.95
CA ILE A 23 -29.61 1.00 31.46
C ILE A 23 -28.98 1.98 30.46
N PHE A 24 -27.75 1.71 30.02
CA PHE A 24 -27.06 2.53 29.03
C PHE A 24 -27.86 2.64 27.71
N ALA A 25 -28.29 1.50 27.14
CA ALA A 25 -29.07 1.49 25.91
C ALA A 25 -30.39 2.28 26.03
N HIS A 26 -31.03 2.21 27.20
CA HIS A 26 -32.26 2.94 27.49
C HIS A 26 -32.04 4.46 27.50
N VAL A 27 -31.02 4.93 28.21
CA VAL A 27 -30.65 6.35 28.31
C VAL A 27 -30.37 6.94 26.92
N HIS A 28 -29.67 6.17 26.07
CA HIS A 28 -29.32 6.59 24.71
C HIS A 28 -30.38 6.26 23.65
N ARG A 29 -31.60 5.89 24.06
CA ARG A 29 -32.73 5.56 23.17
C ARG A 29 -32.37 4.54 22.07
N MET A 30 -31.46 3.63 22.38
CA MET A 30 -31.05 2.59 21.45
C MET A 30 -32.21 1.59 21.29
N GLN A 31 -32.52 1.19 20.08
CA GLN A 31 -33.66 0.29 19.81
C GLN A 31 -33.41 -1.15 20.27
N ARG A 32 -32.14 -1.56 20.44
CA ARG A 32 -31.71 -2.91 20.89
C ARG A 32 -30.36 -2.82 21.61
N LEU A 33 -29.99 -3.88 22.35
CA LEU A 33 -28.69 -3.98 23.02
C LEU A 33 -27.56 -4.29 22.03
N GLY A 34 -26.68 -3.31 21.82
CA GLY A 34 -25.49 -3.42 20.99
C GLY A 34 -24.24 -3.79 21.78
N THR A 35 -23.16 -4.06 21.06
CA THR A 35 -21.80 -4.24 21.60
C THR A 35 -21.27 -3.01 22.33
N GLU A 36 -21.74 -1.82 21.95
CA GLU A 36 -21.36 -0.53 22.53
C GLU A 36 -21.90 -0.39 23.95
N SER A 37 -23.16 -0.79 24.17
CA SER A 37 -23.79 -0.78 25.49
C SER A 37 -23.15 -1.80 26.43
N LEU A 38 -22.78 -2.95 25.88
CA LEU A 38 -22.07 -4.00 26.62
C LEU A 38 -20.66 -3.56 27.02
N LEU A 39 -19.95 -2.89 26.11
CA LEU A 39 -18.62 -2.34 26.36
C LEU A 39 -18.67 -1.23 27.43
N ALA A 40 -19.62 -0.31 27.33
CA ALA A 40 -19.79 0.76 28.31
C ALA A 40 -20.05 0.20 29.72
N ALA A 41 -20.85 -0.87 29.83
CA ALA A 41 -21.13 -1.53 31.09
C ALA A 41 -19.89 -2.22 31.72
N LEU A 42 -19.04 -2.84 30.89
CA LEU A 42 -17.81 -3.48 31.34
C LEU A 42 -16.76 -2.47 31.82
N ILE A 43 -16.73 -1.28 31.22
CA ILE A 43 -15.78 -0.22 31.58
C ILE A 43 -16.27 0.58 32.80
N ALA A 44 -17.58 0.79 32.94
CA ALA A 44 -18.16 1.52 34.08
C ALA A 44 -17.89 0.84 35.43
N ASP A 45 -17.91 -0.50 35.45
CA ASP A 45 -17.67 -1.32 36.64
C ASP A 45 -16.63 -2.41 36.33
N PRO A 46 -15.35 -2.05 36.16
CA PRO A 46 -14.33 -2.98 35.72
C PRO A 46 -13.86 -3.85 36.88
N THR A 47 -13.81 -5.16 36.63
CA THR A 47 -13.14 -6.09 37.54
C THR A 47 -11.62 -5.92 37.41
N PRO A 48 -10.82 -6.37 38.40
CA PRO A 48 -9.36 -6.33 38.32
C PRO A 48 -8.79 -6.97 37.04
N GLU A 49 -9.47 -7.98 36.51
CA GLU A 49 -9.11 -8.69 35.29
C GLU A 49 -9.42 -7.88 34.03
N ILE A 50 -10.52 -7.10 34.01
CA ILE A 50 -10.79 -6.14 32.93
C ILE A 50 -9.74 -5.04 32.96
N ALA A 51 -9.40 -4.53 34.14
CA ALA A 51 -8.36 -3.52 34.30
C ALA A 51 -7.01 -4.01 33.76
N ALA A 52 -6.61 -5.24 34.12
CA ALA A 52 -5.39 -5.85 33.60
C ALA A 52 -5.44 -6.09 32.08
N ALA A 53 -6.59 -6.48 31.53
CA ALA A 53 -6.74 -6.67 30.08
C ALA A 53 -6.68 -5.36 29.30
N LEU A 54 -7.25 -4.27 29.84
CA LEU A 54 -7.19 -2.93 29.26
C LEU A 54 -5.78 -2.35 29.34
N ASP A 55 -5.10 -2.53 30.48
CA ASP A 55 -3.70 -2.13 30.67
C ASP A 55 -2.77 -2.84 29.67
N ALA A 56 -2.96 -4.16 29.50
CA ALA A 56 -2.23 -4.95 28.49
C ALA A 56 -2.49 -4.48 27.04
N LEU A 57 -3.61 -3.79 26.79
CA LEU A 57 -3.97 -3.21 25.49
C LEU A 57 -3.55 -1.72 25.36
N GLY A 58 -2.85 -1.19 26.35
CA GLY A 58 -2.37 0.20 26.38
C GLY A 58 -3.48 1.22 26.57
N VAL A 59 -4.59 0.83 27.20
CA VAL A 59 -5.78 1.66 27.39
C VAL A 59 -5.82 2.21 28.82
N ASP A 60 -5.88 3.55 28.94
CA ASP A 60 -6.05 4.25 30.20
C ASP A 60 -7.49 4.08 30.73
N ILE A 61 -7.66 3.15 31.67
CA ILE A 61 -8.95 2.80 32.25
C ILE A 61 -9.54 3.94 33.09
N ASP A 62 -8.73 4.63 33.87
CA ASP A 62 -9.19 5.70 34.76
C ASP A 62 -9.75 6.88 33.95
N ARG A 63 -9.14 7.18 32.80
CA ARG A 63 -9.65 8.19 31.87
C ARG A 63 -10.97 7.78 31.24
N LEU A 64 -11.12 6.52 30.84
CA LEU A 64 -12.36 6.02 30.26
C LEU A 64 -13.49 5.95 31.29
N GLN A 65 -13.18 5.52 32.51
CA GLN A 65 -14.12 5.54 33.63
C GLN A 65 -14.59 6.95 33.91
N ARG A 66 -13.70 7.95 34.02
CA ARG A 66 -14.13 9.36 34.21
C ARG A 66 -15.08 9.84 33.11
N MET A 67 -14.79 9.52 31.85
CA MET A 67 -15.69 9.87 30.74
C MET A 67 -17.06 9.19 30.91
N ILE A 68 -17.08 7.91 31.28
CA ILE A 68 -18.31 7.12 31.44
C ILE A 68 -19.09 7.52 32.70
N ASP A 69 -18.41 7.78 33.81
CA ASP A 69 -18.97 8.18 35.09
C ASP A 69 -19.63 9.55 35.01
N GLU A 70 -19.04 10.52 34.30
CA GLU A 70 -19.70 11.79 33.97
C GLU A 70 -21.06 11.59 33.28
N PHE A 71 -21.24 10.50 32.52
CA PHE A 71 -22.53 10.16 31.89
C PHE A 71 -23.49 9.43 32.82
N PHE A 72 -23.02 8.58 33.75
CA PHE A 72 -23.87 7.86 34.70
C PHE A 72 -24.33 8.73 35.89
N VAL A 73 -23.58 9.77 36.25
CA VAL A 73 -23.90 10.70 37.35
C VAL A 73 -25.14 11.56 37.07
N ASP A 74 -25.50 11.78 35.80
CA ASP A 74 -26.66 12.57 35.36
C ASP A 74 -28.02 11.83 35.42
N LEU A 75 -28.12 10.75 36.21
CA LEU A 75 -29.31 9.89 36.29
C LEU A 75 -30.08 10.02 37.61
N PRO A 76 -30.95 11.03 37.80
CA PRO A 76 -31.88 11.06 38.92
C PRO A 76 -33.16 10.27 38.61
N GLY A 77 -33.46 9.28 39.47
CA GLY A 77 -34.81 8.70 39.57
C GLY A 77 -35.09 7.56 38.60
N ARG A 78 -34.96 6.33 39.11
CA ARG A 78 -35.44 5.10 38.46
C ARG A 78 -36.93 5.22 38.08
N ARG A 79 -37.22 5.43 36.80
CA ARG A 79 -38.50 5.04 36.20
C ARG A 79 -38.25 4.23 34.93
N THR A 80 -38.60 2.96 35.03
CA THR A 80 -38.59 1.96 33.97
C THR A 80 -39.63 2.30 32.91
N THR A 81 -39.18 2.78 31.75
CA THR A 81 -39.97 2.64 30.51
C THR A 81 -39.64 1.26 29.94
N ARG A 82 -40.62 0.45 29.50
CA ARG A 82 -40.49 -1.01 29.23
C ARG A 82 -39.23 -1.43 28.43
N VAL A 83 -38.10 -1.60 29.13
CA VAL A 83 -36.84 -2.22 28.68
C VAL A 83 -36.92 -3.74 28.74
N ALA A 84 -37.91 -4.29 29.45
CA ALA A 84 -38.09 -5.73 29.66
C ALA A 84 -38.27 -6.54 28.36
N GLU A 85 -38.52 -5.88 27.23
CA GLU A 85 -38.68 -6.51 25.90
C GLU A 85 -37.39 -6.49 25.05
N MET A 86 -36.30 -5.88 25.55
CA MET A 86 -35.05 -5.75 24.81
C MET A 86 -34.20 -7.02 24.90
N GLY A 87 -34.34 -7.87 23.88
CA GLY A 87 -33.44 -9.01 23.68
C GLY A 87 -32.07 -8.60 23.13
N PRO A 88 -31.02 -9.40 23.37
CA PRO A 88 -29.69 -9.16 22.80
C PRO A 88 -29.73 -9.17 21.27
N THR A 89 -28.97 -8.27 20.65
CA THR A 89 -28.80 -8.28 19.18
C THR A 89 -28.09 -9.57 18.73
N PRO A 90 -28.20 -9.97 17.45
CA PRO A 90 -27.44 -11.10 16.90
C PRO A 90 -25.93 -11.00 17.16
N ARG A 91 -25.37 -9.78 17.20
CA ARG A 91 -23.97 -9.52 17.52
C ARG A 91 -23.64 -9.74 19.00
N VAL A 92 -24.48 -9.26 19.93
CA VAL A 92 -24.32 -9.58 21.35
C VAL A 92 -24.41 -11.09 21.59
N LYS A 93 -25.33 -11.79 20.89
CA LYS A 93 -25.40 -13.26 20.93
C LYS A 93 -24.10 -13.91 20.42
N LEU A 94 -23.49 -13.36 19.37
CA LEU A 94 -22.19 -13.81 18.85
C LEU A 94 -21.05 -13.59 19.85
N VAL A 95 -20.97 -12.40 20.45
CA VAL A 95 -19.98 -12.07 21.49
C VAL A 95 -20.10 -13.02 22.68
N ILE A 96 -21.32 -13.28 23.17
CA ILE A 96 -21.57 -14.24 24.25
C ILE A 96 -21.09 -15.65 23.86
N LYS A 97 -21.37 -16.07 22.62
CA LYS A 97 -20.92 -17.38 22.10
C LYS A 97 -19.39 -17.48 22.03
N LEU A 98 -18.71 -16.43 21.57
CA LEU A 98 -17.25 -16.35 21.50
C LEU A 98 -16.64 -16.34 22.90
N ALA A 99 -17.19 -15.53 23.81
CA ALA A 99 -16.75 -15.49 25.20
C ALA A 99 -16.90 -16.86 25.87
N ALA A 100 -17.95 -17.62 25.57
CA ALA A 100 -18.17 -18.95 26.13
C ALA A 100 -17.18 -19.99 25.54
N GLN A 101 -16.75 -19.80 24.29
CA GLN A 101 -15.67 -20.60 23.71
C GLN A 101 -14.32 -20.28 24.37
N LEU A 102 -14.04 -19.01 24.64
CA LEU A 102 -12.83 -18.57 25.33
C LEU A 102 -12.80 -19.06 26.78
N ALA A 103 -13.89 -18.90 27.53
CA ALA A 103 -14.02 -19.41 28.91
C ALA A 103 -13.70 -20.91 28.97
N ARG A 104 -14.28 -21.71 28.05
CA ARG A 104 -13.95 -23.15 27.95
C ARG A 104 -12.49 -23.41 27.62
N LYS A 105 -11.89 -22.65 26.71
CA LYS A 105 -10.46 -22.78 26.35
C LYS A 105 -9.56 -22.49 27.56
N HIS A 106 -9.99 -21.63 28.46
CA HIS A 106 -9.26 -21.24 29.66
C HIS A 106 -9.70 -22.01 30.93
N ASN A 107 -10.50 -23.08 30.79
CA ASN A 107 -11.03 -23.89 31.89
C ASN A 107 -11.80 -23.07 32.94
N GLU A 108 -12.45 -21.97 32.52
CA GLU A 108 -13.32 -21.17 33.37
C GLU A 108 -14.70 -21.82 33.44
N SER A 109 -15.26 -21.93 34.64
CA SER A 109 -16.55 -22.57 34.89
C SER A 109 -17.75 -21.75 34.43
N GLY A 110 -17.55 -20.52 33.97
CA GLY A 110 -18.59 -19.62 33.47
C GLY A 110 -18.02 -18.46 32.65
N LEU A 111 -18.92 -17.61 32.15
CA LEU A 111 -18.55 -16.40 31.40
C LEU A 111 -18.08 -15.29 32.36
N SER A 112 -16.81 -14.91 32.29
CA SER A 112 -16.31 -13.76 33.04
C SER A 112 -16.43 -12.46 32.23
N PRO A 113 -16.53 -11.29 32.90
CA PRO A 113 -16.43 -9.99 32.24
C PRO A 113 -15.19 -9.84 31.35
N THR A 114 -14.06 -10.45 31.74
CA THR A 114 -12.83 -10.53 30.94
C THR A 114 -13.04 -11.24 29.61
N ARG A 115 -13.67 -12.42 29.61
CA ARG A 115 -13.94 -13.17 28.35
C ARG A 115 -14.95 -12.46 27.46
N LEU A 116 -15.91 -11.76 28.05
CA LEU A 116 -16.83 -10.90 27.31
C LEU A 116 -16.07 -9.76 26.64
N PHE A 117 -15.16 -9.10 27.36
CA PHE A 117 -14.32 -8.02 26.83
C PHE A 117 -13.38 -8.51 25.71
N GLU A 118 -12.68 -9.63 25.92
CA GLU A 118 -11.85 -10.28 24.90
C GLU A 118 -12.66 -10.68 23.66
N ALA A 119 -13.88 -11.20 23.84
CA ALA A 119 -14.76 -11.55 22.73
C ALA A 119 -15.25 -10.32 21.95
N ILE A 120 -15.51 -9.19 22.62
CA ILE A 120 -15.83 -7.91 21.95
C ILE A 120 -14.62 -7.42 21.15
N HIS A 121 -13.41 -7.56 21.68
CA HIS A 121 -12.19 -7.22 20.96
C HIS A 121 -11.98 -8.07 19.70
N LEU A 122 -12.22 -9.38 19.79
CA LEU A 122 -12.10 -10.31 18.66
C LEU A 122 -13.21 -10.12 17.60
N GLU A 123 -14.34 -9.52 17.97
CA GLU A 123 -15.43 -9.20 17.06
C GLU A 123 -15.20 -7.84 16.38
N THR A 124 -14.31 -7.83 15.38
CA THR A 124 -13.77 -6.61 14.75
C THR A 124 -14.76 -5.76 13.93
N ASP A 125 -15.96 -6.28 13.64
CA ASP A 125 -16.96 -5.63 12.77
C ASP A 125 -18.04 -4.82 13.52
N SER A 126 -18.01 -4.80 14.87
CA SER A 126 -18.88 -3.92 15.66
C SER A 126 -18.26 -2.56 15.94
N SER A 127 -19.11 -1.55 16.17
CA SER A 127 -18.64 -0.24 16.62
C SER A 127 -17.98 -0.32 18.00
N GLY A 128 -18.30 -1.32 18.83
CA GLY A 128 -17.60 -1.63 20.08
C GLY A 128 -16.17 -2.17 19.86
N GLY A 129 -16.00 -3.16 18.98
CA GLY A 129 -14.68 -3.67 18.59
C GLY A 129 -13.82 -2.60 17.89
N GLN A 130 -14.44 -1.77 17.05
CA GLN A 130 -13.79 -0.61 16.43
C GLN A 130 -13.44 0.49 17.45
N MET A 131 -14.28 0.74 18.46
CA MET A 131 -14.00 1.69 19.53
C MET A 131 -12.80 1.24 20.36
N LEU A 132 -12.72 -0.04 20.75
CA LEU A 132 -11.55 -0.59 21.42
C LEU A 132 -10.29 -0.53 20.56
N ALA A 133 -10.41 -0.86 19.27
CA ALA A 133 -9.30 -0.74 18.34
C ALA A 133 -8.84 0.72 18.15
N ARG A 134 -9.74 1.71 18.25
CA ARG A 134 -9.40 3.15 18.22
C ARG A 134 -8.79 3.64 19.52
N LEU A 135 -9.25 3.14 20.67
CA LEU A 135 -8.76 3.53 21.99
C LEU A 135 -7.35 2.98 22.26
N SER A 136 -7.08 1.74 21.84
CA SER A 136 -5.71 1.17 21.82
C SER A 136 -4.77 1.93 20.86
N ARG A 137 -5.33 2.64 19.87
CA ARG A 137 -4.57 3.47 18.92
C ARG A 137 -4.35 4.93 19.35
N ARG A 138 -4.96 5.39 20.46
CA ARG A 138 -4.89 6.81 20.88
C ARG A 138 -3.85 7.11 21.96
N THR A 139 -3.22 6.10 22.55
CA THR A 139 -1.94 6.24 23.26
C THR A 139 -0.73 6.12 22.32
N SER A 140 -0.94 5.80 21.04
CA SER A 140 0.10 5.77 20.00
C SER A 140 0.29 7.08 19.24
N ASP A 141 -0.62 8.05 19.40
CA ASP A 141 -0.53 9.36 18.72
C ASP A 141 0.47 10.32 19.42
N GLU A 142 1.00 9.99 20.61
CA GLU A 142 1.99 10.81 21.32
C GLU A 142 3.38 10.14 21.48
N LEU A 143 3.61 8.96 20.89
CA LEU A 143 4.93 8.33 20.92
C LEU A 143 5.62 8.41 19.55
N PRO A 144 6.76 9.12 19.44
CA PRO A 144 7.60 9.04 18.27
C PRO A 144 8.22 7.64 18.20
N HIS A 145 8.02 6.95 17.06
CA HIS A 145 8.59 5.67 16.65
C HIS A 145 7.90 4.39 17.18
N ALA A 146 7.03 3.77 16.35
CA ALA A 146 6.75 2.34 16.43
C ALA A 146 5.91 1.83 15.23
N HIS A 147 6.55 1.42 14.13
CA HIS A 147 5.98 0.41 13.22
C HIS A 147 6.03 -0.99 13.85
N VAL A 148 5.76 -1.09 15.15
CA VAL A 148 5.94 -2.30 15.95
C VAL A 148 5.08 -3.42 15.37
N GLY A 149 5.74 -4.41 14.77
CA GLY A 149 5.12 -5.59 14.17
C GLY A 149 5.05 -5.63 12.64
N LEU A 150 5.39 -4.56 11.91
CA LEU A 150 5.44 -4.58 10.44
C LEU A 150 6.88 -4.77 9.95
N HIS A 151 7.21 -6.01 9.59
CA HIS A 151 8.59 -6.40 9.23
C HIS A 151 8.79 -6.63 7.74
N THR A 152 7.71 -6.72 6.97
CA THR A 152 7.78 -7.06 5.54
C THR A 152 6.84 -6.20 4.72
N THR A 153 7.14 -6.05 3.43
CA THR A 153 6.23 -5.39 2.47
C THR A 153 4.87 -6.11 2.37
N THR A 154 4.83 -7.40 2.70
CA THR A 154 3.58 -8.19 2.81
C THR A 154 2.76 -7.80 4.04
N ASP A 155 3.40 -7.51 5.18
CA ASP A 155 2.69 -7.03 6.37
C ASP A 155 2.08 -5.65 6.12
N PHE A 156 2.83 -4.75 5.48
CA PHE A 156 2.29 -3.47 5.00
C PHE A 156 1.10 -3.67 4.07
N ARG A 157 1.15 -4.62 3.13
CA ARG A 157 0.02 -4.92 2.25
C ARG A 157 -1.21 -5.41 3.03
N ARG A 158 -1.02 -6.28 4.03
CA ARG A 158 -2.12 -6.78 4.89
C ARG A 158 -2.73 -5.64 5.69
N ALA A 159 -1.90 -4.81 6.31
CA ALA A 159 -2.35 -3.64 7.08
C ALA A 159 -3.06 -2.61 6.18
N ALA A 160 -2.53 -2.34 4.99
CA ALA A 160 -3.17 -1.47 4.00
C ALA A 160 -4.55 -1.99 3.60
N LYS A 161 -4.70 -3.31 3.38
CA LYS A 161 -6.01 -3.92 3.07
C LYS A 161 -7.07 -3.68 4.16
N LEU A 162 -6.65 -3.63 5.42
CA LEU A 162 -7.55 -3.39 6.56
C LEU A 162 -7.88 -1.90 6.76
N LYS A 163 -7.04 -0.99 6.24
CA LYS A 163 -7.17 0.46 6.47
C LYS A 163 -7.77 1.21 5.28
N MET A 164 -7.49 0.76 4.06
CA MET A 164 -7.93 1.43 2.84
C MET A 164 -9.39 1.16 2.53
N ASP A 165 -10.00 2.07 1.77
CA ASP A 165 -11.24 1.77 1.07
C ASP A 165 -11.07 0.52 0.17
N PRO A 166 -12.00 -0.45 0.20
CA PRO A 166 -11.86 -1.70 -0.57
C PRO A 166 -11.72 -1.49 -2.08
N VAL A 167 -12.41 -0.50 -2.66
CA VAL A 167 -12.36 -0.19 -4.09
C VAL A 167 -10.99 0.40 -4.45
N ALA A 168 -10.47 1.31 -3.62
CA ALA A 168 -9.12 1.84 -3.76
C ALA A 168 -8.04 0.76 -3.61
N PHE A 169 -8.19 -0.15 -2.64
CA PHE A 169 -7.27 -1.27 -2.46
C PHE A 169 -7.26 -2.18 -3.69
N ASP A 170 -8.43 -2.55 -4.20
CA ASP A 170 -8.57 -3.40 -5.38
C ASP A 170 -7.99 -2.75 -6.64
N TYR A 171 -8.18 -1.44 -6.82
CA TYR A 171 -7.57 -0.69 -7.91
C TYR A 171 -6.04 -0.84 -7.93
N PHE A 172 -5.38 -0.72 -6.78
CA PHE A 172 -3.93 -0.88 -6.69
C PHE A 172 -3.49 -2.34 -6.74
N ALA A 173 -4.22 -3.22 -6.06
CA ALA A 173 -3.87 -4.62 -5.93
C ALA A 173 -4.08 -5.39 -7.23
N SER A 174 -5.01 -5.01 -8.09
CA SER A 174 -5.39 -5.78 -9.27
C SER A 174 -4.26 -5.87 -10.33
N GLY A 175 -4.30 -6.99 -11.07
CA GLY A 175 -3.65 -7.17 -12.37
C GLY A 175 -4.67 -7.26 -13.50
N ALA A 176 -4.20 -7.48 -14.73
CA ALA A 176 -5.05 -7.67 -15.88
C ALA A 176 -5.72 -9.06 -15.89
N ASP A 177 -6.92 -9.14 -16.45
CA ASP A 177 -7.67 -10.37 -16.74
C ASP A 177 -7.67 -11.37 -15.58
N ALA A 178 -7.02 -12.54 -15.77
CA ALA A 178 -6.94 -13.61 -14.78
C ALA A 178 -5.80 -13.41 -13.76
N GLN A 179 -5.05 -12.32 -13.88
CA GLN A 179 -3.91 -11.93 -13.04
C GLN A 179 -2.81 -12.99 -13.02
N LYS A 180 -2.67 -13.76 -14.10
CA LYS A 180 -1.67 -14.82 -14.23
C LYS A 180 -0.27 -14.23 -14.29
N LEU A 181 -0.06 -13.15 -15.04
CA LEU A 181 1.24 -12.48 -15.14
C LEU A 181 1.69 -11.91 -13.81
N LYS A 182 0.78 -11.30 -13.04
CA LYS A 182 1.11 -10.77 -11.72
C LYS A 182 1.68 -11.87 -10.80
N LYS A 183 1.08 -13.06 -10.80
CA LYS A 183 1.58 -14.24 -10.06
C LYS A 183 2.91 -14.74 -10.63
N ARG A 184 3.01 -14.82 -11.96
CA ARG A 184 4.22 -15.28 -12.67
C ARG A 184 5.41 -14.35 -12.45
N ASN A 185 5.21 -13.04 -12.32
CA ASN A 185 6.27 -12.08 -11.98
C ASN A 185 6.94 -12.43 -10.64
N ARG A 186 6.14 -12.65 -9.58
CA ARG A 186 6.68 -13.03 -8.26
C ARG A 186 7.43 -14.36 -8.35
N ARG A 187 6.78 -15.37 -8.94
CA ARG A 187 7.37 -16.71 -9.12
C ARG A 187 8.71 -16.66 -9.89
N ALA A 188 8.81 -15.85 -10.93
CA ALA A 188 10.02 -15.77 -11.74
C ALA A 188 11.23 -15.20 -10.98
N TRP A 189 11.01 -14.33 -9.98
CA TRP A 189 12.08 -13.91 -9.07
C TRP A 189 12.43 -15.01 -8.07
N ASP A 190 11.44 -15.75 -7.57
CA ASP A 190 11.64 -16.85 -6.62
C ASP A 190 12.42 -18.03 -7.22
N GLU A 191 12.27 -18.28 -8.53
CA GLU A 191 12.97 -19.34 -9.27
C GLU A 191 14.48 -19.07 -9.45
N LEU A 192 14.95 -17.85 -9.20
CA LEU A 192 16.37 -17.50 -9.29
C LEU A 192 17.05 -17.76 -7.94
N GLU A 193 17.75 -18.89 -7.82
CA GLU A 193 18.48 -19.25 -6.61
C GLU A 193 19.83 -18.52 -6.54
N ILE A 194 20.25 -18.14 -5.34
CA ILE A 194 21.51 -17.38 -5.11
C ILE A 194 22.61 -18.33 -4.65
N ARG A 195 23.72 -18.34 -5.40
CA ARG A 195 24.96 -19.06 -5.10
C ARG A 195 25.90 -18.15 -4.33
N HIS A 196 25.78 -18.16 -3.01
CA HIS A 196 26.61 -17.33 -2.13
C HIS A 196 28.08 -17.76 -2.14
N ARG A 197 28.98 -16.81 -1.92
CA ARG A 197 30.40 -17.04 -1.63
C ARG A 197 30.62 -17.07 -0.13
N VAL A 198 31.47 -17.98 0.34
CA VAL A 198 31.84 -18.11 1.76
C VAL A 198 33.21 -17.49 2.01
N LEU A 199 33.49 -17.13 3.27
CA LEU A 199 34.78 -16.56 3.71
C LEU A 199 35.17 -15.26 2.97
N VAL A 200 34.19 -14.45 2.58
CA VAL A 200 34.39 -13.09 2.02
C VAL A 200 34.18 -12.06 3.13
N ASN A 201 35.06 -11.06 3.22
CA ASN A 201 34.87 -9.96 4.16
C ASN A 201 33.69 -9.08 3.73
N VAL A 202 32.61 -9.12 4.50
CA VAL A 202 31.38 -8.34 4.30
C VAL A 202 31.02 -7.50 5.53
N ALA A 203 32.02 -7.18 6.35
CA ALA A 203 31.84 -6.33 7.54
C ALA A 203 31.35 -4.92 7.14
N ASP A 204 31.82 -4.42 6.02
CA ASP A 204 31.33 -3.21 5.38
C ASP A 204 31.00 -3.52 3.91
N VAL A 205 29.79 -3.16 3.48
CA VAL A 205 29.28 -3.45 2.14
C VAL A 205 28.84 -2.15 1.50
N ASP A 206 29.38 -1.86 0.32
CA ASP A 206 28.99 -0.71 -0.48
C ASP A 206 27.78 -1.05 -1.34
N THR A 207 26.62 -0.54 -0.94
CA THR A 207 25.37 -0.68 -1.68
C THR A 207 25.19 0.40 -2.74
N SER A 208 26.06 1.40 -2.82
CA SER A 208 25.82 2.58 -3.66
C SER A 208 25.96 2.30 -5.15
N THR A 209 25.29 3.11 -5.97
CA THR A 209 25.46 3.07 -7.42
C THR A 209 25.25 4.44 -8.06
N GLU A 210 25.59 4.55 -9.34
CA GLU A 210 25.33 5.74 -10.15
C GLU A 210 24.44 5.42 -11.34
N LEU A 211 23.44 6.26 -11.61
CA LEU A 211 22.48 6.08 -12.69
C LEU A 211 22.19 7.41 -13.35
N LEU A 212 22.59 7.57 -14.61
CA LEU A 212 22.39 8.79 -15.41
C LEU A 212 22.83 10.07 -14.66
N GLY A 213 23.98 10.00 -13.97
CA GLY A 213 24.55 11.09 -13.18
C GLY A 213 23.90 11.31 -11.80
N LEU A 214 22.96 10.44 -11.39
CA LEU A 214 22.42 10.41 -10.03
C LEU A 214 23.24 9.44 -9.18
N LYS A 215 23.58 9.84 -7.96
CA LYS A 215 24.13 8.93 -6.94
C LYS A 215 22.99 8.36 -6.11
N LEU A 216 22.94 7.04 -5.99
CA LEU A 216 21.93 6.33 -5.22
C LEU A 216 22.60 5.59 -4.05
N PRO A 217 22.04 5.66 -2.83
CA PRO A 217 22.59 4.93 -1.68
C PRO A 217 22.43 3.40 -1.82
N PHE A 218 21.42 2.98 -2.57
CA PHE A 218 21.23 1.61 -3.03
C PHE A 218 20.46 1.62 -4.37
N PRO A 219 20.53 0.56 -5.20
CA PRO A 219 20.11 0.60 -6.60
C PRO A 219 18.59 0.41 -6.76
N ALA A 220 17.82 1.31 -6.16
CA ALA A 220 16.37 1.34 -6.24
C ALA A 220 15.82 2.76 -6.43
N MET A 221 14.66 2.84 -7.08
CA MET A 221 13.87 4.05 -7.27
C MET A 221 12.40 3.76 -6.99
N ILE A 222 11.60 4.80 -6.75
CA ILE A 222 10.13 4.66 -6.66
C ILE A 222 9.52 4.65 -8.07
N ALA A 223 8.73 3.62 -8.38
CA ALA A 223 8.04 3.49 -9.66
C ALA A 223 6.88 4.49 -9.80
N PRO A 224 6.49 4.86 -11.03
CA PRO A 224 5.35 5.74 -11.23
C PRO A 224 4.04 5.02 -10.91
N MET A 225 3.31 5.56 -9.94
CA MET A 225 2.00 5.07 -9.50
C MET A 225 1.00 6.21 -9.54
N ALA A 226 -0.10 5.98 -10.23
CA ALA A 226 -1.21 6.91 -10.34
C ALA A 226 -1.97 7.01 -9.01
N TYR A 227 -2.64 8.14 -8.81
CA TYR A 227 -3.68 8.32 -7.79
C TYR A 227 -3.28 8.03 -6.34
N GLN A 228 -2.11 8.49 -5.89
CA GLN A 228 -1.63 8.11 -4.56
C GLN A 228 -2.51 8.65 -3.41
N ARG A 229 -3.37 9.65 -3.66
CA ARG A 229 -4.35 10.12 -2.67
C ARG A 229 -5.46 9.13 -2.36
N LEU A 230 -5.63 8.08 -3.16
CA LEU A 230 -6.47 6.94 -2.81
C LEU A 230 -5.92 6.13 -1.62
N ALA A 231 -4.60 6.18 -1.39
CA ALA A 231 -3.96 5.49 -0.27
C ALA A 231 -3.91 6.37 0.98
N HIS A 232 -3.58 7.66 0.83
CA HIS A 232 -3.44 8.60 1.93
C HIS A 232 -3.70 10.03 1.46
N SER A 233 -4.30 10.89 2.28
CA SER A 233 -4.68 12.26 1.89
C SER A 233 -3.53 13.10 1.34
N GLU A 234 -2.31 12.90 1.84
CA GLU A 234 -1.11 13.59 1.36
C GLU A 234 -0.58 13.07 0.01
N GLY A 235 -0.92 11.82 -0.34
CA GLY A 235 -0.58 11.20 -1.63
C GLY A 235 0.89 11.31 -2.02
N GLU A 236 1.12 11.82 -3.23
CA GLU A 236 2.45 11.95 -3.82
C GLU A 236 3.39 12.86 -3.02
N LEU A 237 2.88 13.82 -2.23
CA LEU A 237 3.72 14.70 -1.42
C LEU A 237 4.42 13.93 -0.30
N ALA A 238 3.70 13.06 0.40
CA ALA A 238 4.26 12.20 1.44
C ALA A 238 5.29 11.22 0.85
N THR A 239 4.98 10.61 -0.30
CA THR A 239 5.94 9.76 -1.02
C THR A 239 7.20 10.53 -1.42
N ALA A 240 7.06 11.77 -1.89
CA ALA A 240 8.17 12.59 -2.33
C ALA A 240 9.10 13.02 -1.19
N ARG A 241 8.55 13.33 0.00
CA ARG A 241 9.36 13.65 1.18
C ARG A 241 10.08 12.40 1.74
N ALA A 242 9.38 11.27 1.83
CA ALA A 242 9.99 10.00 2.21
C ALA A 242 11.12 9.58 1.25
N ALA A 243 10.95 9.82 -0.05
CA ALA A 243 11.98 9.57 -1.06
C ALA A 243 13.24 10.42 -0.82
N ALA A 244 13.08 11.69 -0.44
CA ALA A 244 14.19 12.58 -0.11
C ALA A 244 14.95 12.11 1.14
N GLU A 245 14.23 11.72 2.18
CA GLU A 245 14.83 11.21 3.42
C GLU A 245 15.62 9.92 3.19
N ALA A 246 15.08 9.01 2.37
CA ALA A 246 15.77 7.77 2.00
C ALA A 246 16.86 7.97 0.92
N GLY A 247 16.99 9.16 0.35
CA GLY A 247 17.93 9.45 -0.74
C GLY A 247 17.65 8.70 -2.04
N VAL A 248 16.42 8.21 -2.25
CA VAL A 248 16.02 7.45 -3.45
C VAL A 248 15.29 8.33 -4.45
N PRO A 249 15.61 8.25 -5.75
CA PRO A 249 14.86 8.96 -6.76
C PRO A 249 13.41 8.44 -6.89
N LEU A 250 12.51 9.30 -7.35
CA LEU A 250 11.13 8.93 -7.67
C LEU A 250 10.76 9.22 -9.13
N VAL A 251 10.00 8.31 -9.73
CA VAL A 251 9.37 8.53 -11.03
C VAL A 251 7.91 8.92 -10.80
N VAL A 252 7.52 10.13 -11.20
CA VAL A 252 6.18 10.68 -10.96
C VAL A 252 5.25 10.36 -12.12
N SER A 253 4.03 9.89 -11.83
CA SER A 253 3.06 9.54 -12.87
C SER A 253 2.41 10.78 -13.51
N THR A 254 2.13 10.69 -14.81
CA THR A 254 1.19 11.61 -15.49
C THR A 254 -0.15 11.70 -14.75
N MET A 255 -0.58 10.60 -14.12
CA MET A 255 -1.88 10.42 -13.48
C MET A 255 -1.83 10.65 -11.95
N ALA A 256 -0.90 11.48 -11.49
CA ALA A 256 -0.81 11.87 -10.08
C ALA A 256 -2.00 12.73 -9.63
N ASN A 257 -2.37 12.64 -8.34
CA ASN A 257 -3.36 13.53 -7.73
C ASN A 257 -2.79 14.90 -7.31
N VAL A 258 -1.48 15.09 -7.48
CA VAL A 258 -0.76 16.32 -7.17
C VAL A 258 0.03 16.75 -8.40
N THR A 259 0.14 18.05 -8.63
CA THR A 259 0.83 18.58 -9.81
C THR A 259 2.32 18.30 -9.76
N LEU A 260 2.96 18.22 -10.94
CA LEU A 260 4.42 18.05 -11.06
C LEU A 260 5.18 19.10 -10.26
N GLU A 261 4.71 20.35 -10.29
CA GLU A 261 5.30 21.50 -9.64
C GLU A 261 5.17 21.42 -8.11
N ALA A 262 4.02 21.01 -7.59
CA ALA A 262 3.82 20.86 -6.16
C ALA A 262 4.67 19.70 -5.59
N ILE A 263 4.77 18.59 -6.32
CA ILE A 263 5.68 17.49 -5.96
C ILE A 263 7.14 17.98 -5.99
N ALA A 264 7.52 18.74 -7.03
CA ALA A 264 8.85 19.30 -7.15
C ALA A 264 9.23 20.23 -5.99
N ALA A 265 8.29 21.04 -5.51
CA ALA A 265 8.50 21.94 -4.39
C ALA A 265 8.58 21.21 -3.03
N ALA A 266 8.00 20.02 -2.92
CA ALA A 266 7.96 19.26 -1.68
C ALA A 266 9.16 18.32 -1.47
N THR A 267 10.08 18.19 -2.44
CA THR A 267 11.17 17.22 -2.35
C THR A 267 12.47 17.74 -2.95
N SER A 268 13.58 17.40 -2.29
CA SER A 268 14.93 17.52 -2.85
C SER A 268 15.39 16.26 -3.59
N ALA A 269 14.62 15.17 -3.53
CA ALA A 269 14.96 13.93 -4.22
C ALA A 269 15.01 14.15 -5.74
N PRO A 270 15.96 13.52 -6.45
CA PRO A 270 15.91 13.49 -7.90
C PRO A 270 14.61 12.89 -8.40
N LYS A 271 13.96 13.56 -9.35
CA LYS A 271 12.65 13.19 -9.85
C LYS A 271 12.66 13.02 -11.36
N TRP A 272 12.07 11.92 -11.83
CA TRP A 272 11.82 11.65 -13.26
C TRP A 272 10.31 11.72 -13.51
N PHE A 273 9.92 12.01 -14.75
CA PHE A 273 8.50 12.14 -15.08
C PHE A 273 8.08 11.02 -16.02
N GLN A 274 7.15 10.18 -15.56
CA GLN A 274 6.49 9.19 -16.42
C GLN A 274 5.43 9.86 -17.27
N LEU A 275 5.54 9.65 -18.58
CA LEU A 275 4.73 10.27 -19.62
C LEU A 275 3.89 9.24 -20.37
N TYR A 276 2.62 9.57 -20.58
CA TYR A 276 1.78 8.98 -21.61
C TYR A 276 1.68 9.94 -22.82
N CYS A 277 1.72 9.40 -24.03
CA CYS A 277 1.44 10.23 -25.20
C CYS A 277 -0.06 10.37 -25.44
N HIS A 278 -0.51 11.61 -25.50
CA HIS A 278 -1.90 11.93 -25.78
C HIS A 278 -2.11 12.16 -27.28
N ARG A 279 -3.32 11.86 -27.76
CA ARG A 279 -3.72 12.13 -29.16
C ARG A 279 -3.56 13.61 -29.51
N ASP A 280 -3.96 14.49 -28.59
CA ASP A 280 -3.59 15.89 -28.67
C ASP A 280 -2.14 16.06 -28.20
N ARG A 281 -1.24 16.09 -29.18
CA ARG A 281 0.22 16.18 -28.98
C ARG A 281 0.64 17.43 -28.19
N ARG A 282 -0.18 18.49 -28.19
CA ARG A 282 0.09 19.72 -27.43
C ARG A 282 0.03 19.48 -25.93
N ILE A 283 -0.82 18.57 -25.45
CA ILE A 283 -0.88 18.18 -24.03
C ILE A 283 0.44 17.54 -23.62
N THR A 284 0.93 16.59 -24.43
CA THR A 284 2.20 15.91 -24.19
C THR A 284 3.38 16.88 -24.22
N GLU A 285 3.40 17.82 -25.17
CA GLU A 285 4.42 18.86 -25.24
C GLU A 285 4.41 19.77 -23.99
N ASP A 286 3.25 20.25 -23.55
CA ASP A 286 3.16 21.06 -22.34
C ASP A 286 3.61 20.30 -21.09
N LEU A 287 3.21 19.03 -20.94
CA LEU A 287 3.62 18.20 -19.80
C LEU A 287 5.14 18.03 -19.73
N ILE A 288 5.80 17.83 -20.89
CA ILE A 288 7.27 17.76 -20.97
C ILE A 288 7.89 19.09 -20.51
N ARG A 289 7.42 20.23 -21.06
CA ARG A 289 7.94 21.56 -20.70
C ARG A 289 7.74 21.87 -19.21
N ARG A 290 6.60 21.48 -18.63
CA ARG A 290 6.34 21.62 -17.19
C ARG A 290 7.28 20.78 -16.35
N ALA A 291 7.53 19.53 -16.75
CA ALA A 291 8.50 18.67 -16.07
C ALA A 291 9.91 19.28 -16.11
N GLU A 292 10.36 19.75 -17.27
CA GLU A 292 11.64 20.45 -17.41
C GLU A 292 11.72 21.69 -16.51
N ALA A 293 10.72 22.57 -16.56
CA ALA A 293 10.68 23.79 -15.77
C ALA A 293 10.65 23.51 -14.26
N ALA A 294 10.01 22.43 -13.82
CA ALA A 294 9.98 21.99 -12.43
C ALA A 294 11.25 21.24 -11.99
N GLY A 295 12.26 21.11 -12.86
CA GLY A 295 13.55 20.47 -12.56
C GLY A 295 13.49 18.94 -12.49
N TYR A 296 12.60 18.32 -13.26
CA TYR A 296 12.66 16.88 -13.49
C TYR A 296 13.88 16.53 -14.36
N ARG A 297 14.45 15.36 -14.15
CA ARG A 297 15.78 14.98 -14.67
C ARG A 297 15.75 13.97 -15.81
N ALA A 298 14.59 13.36 -16.10
CA ALA A 298 14.38 12.45 -17.22
C ALA A 298 12.89 12.35 -17.55
N ILE A 299 12.58 11.95 -18.79
CA ILE A 299 11.25 11.59 -19.26
C ILE A 299 11.19 10.08 -19.45
N VAL A 300 10.23 9.43 -18.79
CA VAL A 300 10.00 7.98 -18.86
C VAL A 300 8.74 7.74 -19.69
N VAL A 301 8.89 7.45 -20.98
CA VAL A 301 7.77 7.22 -21.90
C VAL A 301 7.25 5.80 -21.71
N THR A 302 5.99 5.66 -21.32
CA THR A 302 5.35 4.35 -21.20
C THR A 302 4.89 3.86 -22.58
N VAL A 303 5.42 2.72 -23.03
CA VAL A 303 5.18 2.16 -24.38
C VAL A 303 4.37 0.85 -24.37
N ASP A 304 4.05 0.29 -23.20
CA ASP A 304 3.27 -0.96 -23.05
C ASP A 304 1.75 -0.74 -22.82
N ALA A 305 1.28 0.51 -22.97
CA ALA A 305 -0.11 0.87 -22.78
C ALA A 305 -0.71 1.70 -23.93
N PRO A 306 -0.69 1.19 -25.18
CA PRO A 306 -1.43 1.82 -26.29
C PRO A 306 -2.95 1.76 -26.05
N VAL A 307 -3.41 0.69 -25.38
CA VAL A 307 -4.77 0.52 -24.84
C VAL A 307 -4.64 0.05 -23.40
N LEU A 308 -5.60 0.40 -22.56
CA LEU A 308 -5.61 -0.02 -21.16
C LEU A 308 -5.87 -1.52 -21.04
N GLY A 309 -5.06 -2.22 -20.22
CA GLY A 309 -5.33 -3.60 -19.86
C GLY A 309 -6.62 -3.73 -19.07
N ARG A 310 -7.35 -4.82 -19.31
CA ARG A 310 -8.64 -5.07 -18.67
C ARG A 310 -8.44 -5.51 -17.22
N ARG A 311 -8.91 -4.71 -16.25
CA ARG A 311 -8.82 -5.03 -14.81
C ARG A 311 -10.20 -5.35 -14.28
N VAL A 312 -10.48 -6.64 -14.10
CA VAL A 312 -11.82 -7.15 -13.71
C VAL A 312 -12.31 -6.57 -12.37
N ALA A 313 -11.40 -6.28 -11.43
CA ALA A 313 -11.76 -5.66 -10.16
C ALA A 313 -12.32 -4.24 -10.36
N ASP A 314 -11.66 -3.43 -11.20
CA ASP A 314 -12.09 -2.07 -11.54
C ASP A 314 -13.47 -2.09 -12.23
N GLU A 315 -13.72 -3.04 -13.12
CA GLU A 315 -15.04 -3.21 -13.77
C GLU A 315 -16.14 -3.58 -12.77
N ARG A 316 -15.87 -4.54 -11.87
CA ARG A 316 -16.84 -4.98 -10.86
C ARG A 316 -17.19 -3.88 -9.87
N ASN A 317 -16.20 -3.06 -9.54
CA ASN A 317 -16.35 -1.98 -8.60
C ASN A 317 -16.85 -0.68 -9.28
N ASN A 318 -17.04 -0.68 -10.60
CA ASN A 318 -17.28 0.53 -11.41
C ASN A 318 -16.31 1.65 -11.01
N PHE A 319 -15.02 1.32 -10.97
CA PHE A 319 -14.00 2.20 -10.40
C PHE A 319 -14.02 3.58 -11.07
N ASP A 320 -14.20 4.58 -10.22
CA ASP A 320 -14.09 5.99 -10.53
C ASP A 320 -13.25 6.70 -9.46
N LEU A 321 -12.69 7.86 -9.82
CA LEU A 321 -11.95 8.68 -8.87
C LEU A 321 -12.95 9.31 -7.87
N PRO A 322 -12.76 9.15 -6.55
CA PRO A 322 -13.65 9.75 -5.55
C PRO A 322 -13.78 11.26 -5.70
N GLU A 323 -14.95 11.79 -5.33
CA GLU A 323 -15.23 13.22 -5.34
C GLU A 323 -14.13 13.99 -4.57
N GLY A 324 -13.66 15.09 -5.16
CA GLY A 324 -12.59 15.93 -4.61
C GLY A 324 -11.17 15.48 -4.97
N LEU A 325 -10.98 14.29 -5.55
CA LEU A 325 -9.72 13.92 -6.18
C LEU A 325 -9.74 14.27 -7.66
N THR A 326 -8.57 14.63 -8.22
CA THR A 326 -8.43 14.95 -9.64
C THR A 326 -7.15 14.34 -10.21
N ARG A 327 -7.06 14.25 -11.54
CA ARG A 327 -5.80 14.08 -12.27
C ARG A 327 -5.11 15.42 -12.35
N ALA A 328 -4.41 15.83 -11.30
CA ALA A 328 -3.95 17.22 -11.14
C ALA A 328 -3.12 17.74 -12.34
N ASN A 329 -2.32 16.88 -12.97
CA ASN A 329 -1.54 17.26 -14.16
C ASN A 329 -2.38 17.44 -15.43
N LEU A 330 -3.53 16.77 -15.51
CA LEU A 330 -4.44 16.78 -16.66
C LEU A 330 -5.68 17.64 -16.46
N ALA A 331 -5.94 18.12 -15.24
CA ALA A 331 -7.14 18.88 -14.88
C ALA A 331 -7.37 20.11 -15.79
N ARG A 332 -6.29 20.78 -16.22
CA ARG A 332 -6.37 21.93 -17.14
C ARG A 332 -6.79 21.57 -18.58
N TYR A 333 -6.80 20.29 -18.92
CA TYR A 333 -7.16 19.76 -20.25
C TYR A 333 -8.50 19.03 -20.25
N GLU A 334 -9.15 18.94 -19.09
CA GLU A 334 -10.44 18.27 -18.97
C GLU A 334 -11.57 19.21 -19.42
N ALA A 335 -12.31 18.78 -20.46
CA ALA A 335 -13.59 19.37 -20.79
C ALA A 335 -14.61 19.00 -19.71
N LYS A 336 -15.46 19.94 -19.31
CA LYS A 336 -16.58 19.68 -18.39
C LYS A 336 -17.59 18.76 -19.08
N GLY A 337 -17.66 17.48 -18.71
CA GLY A 337 -18.65 16.53 -19.21
C GLY A 337 -18.55 15.19 -18.50
N GLY A 338 -19.67 14.68 -17.99
CA GLY A 338 -19.75 13.43 -17.25
C GLY A 338 -19.55 12.19 -18.13
N VAL A 339 -19.14 11.10 -17.50
CA VAL A 339 -18.85 9.81 -18.15
C VAL A 339 -20.08 8.91 -18.06
N ASP A 340 -20.46 8.25 -19.16
CA ASP A 340 -21.45 7.16 -19.17
C ASP A 340 -20.86 5.89 -18.53
N SER A 341 -21.72 5.07 -17.90
CA SER A 341 -21.38 3.91 -17.07
C SER A 341 -20.17 3.06 -17.55
N GLY A 342 -19.16 2.90 -16.68
CA GLY A 342 -17.95 2.10 -16.93
C GLY A 342 -16.77 2.56 -16.05
N SER A 343 -15.57 1.99 -16.24
CA SER A 343 -14.37 2.50 -15.56
C SER A 343 -13.90 3.79 -16.23
N GLU A 344 -13.89 4.93 -15.51
CA GLU A 344 -13.45 6.23 -16.05
C GLU A 344 -12.01 6.16 -16.60
N LEU A 345 -11.15 5.36 -15.96
CA LEU A 345 -9.77 5.17 -16.43
C LEU A 345 -9.73 4.51 -17.82
N ALA A 346 -10.60 3.53 -18.09
CA ALA A 346 -10.69 2.91 -19.41
C ALA A 346 -11.16 3.91 -20.46
N GLU A 347 -12.14 4.76 -20.11
CA GLU A 347 -12.64 5.79 -20.99
C GLU A 347 -11.57 6.86 -21.31
N LEU A 348 -10.81 7.29 -20.31
CA LEU A 348 -9.71 8.23 -20.51
C LEU A 348 -8.67 7.67 -21.49
N PHE A 349 -8.27 6.41 -21.33
CA PHE A 349 -7.34 5.78 -22.26
C PHE A 349 -7.96 5.67 -23.66
N ARG A 350 -9.21 5.26 -23.77
CA ARG A 350 -9.92 5.15 -25.05
C ARG A 350 -10.01 6.48 -25.80
N THR A 351 -10.17 7.58 -25.09
CA THR A 351 -10.40 8.91 -25.68
C THR A 351 -9.11 9.72 -25.87
N ARG A 352 -8.14 9.60 -24.95
CA ARG A 352 -6.94 10.44 -24.93
C ARG A 352 -5.64 9.73 -25.25
N GLN A 353 -5.51 8.43 -24.96
CA GLN A 353 -4.25 7.73 -25.21
C GLN A 353 -4.06 7.57 -26.72
N ASP A 354 -2.86 7.89 -27.21
CA ASP A 354 -2.50 7.66 -28.60
C ASP A 354 -2.02 6.22 -28.79
N ALA A 355 -2.86 5.38 -29.37
CA ALA A 355 -2.53 4.00 -29.71
C ALA A 355 -1.72 3.88 -31.02
N SER A 356 -1.50 4.99 -31.74
CA SER A 356 -0.81 5.01 -33.04
C SER A 356 0.69 5.27 -32.95
N LEU A 357 1.26 5.33 -31.74
CA LEU A 357 2.71 5.52 -31.55
C LEU A 357 3.53 4.47 -32.30
N THR A 358 4.59 4.94 -32.93
CA THR A 358 5.58 4.15 -33.65
C THR A 358 6.99 4.56 -33.23
N TRP A 359 7.99 3.85 -33.73
CA TRP A 359 9.40 4.22 -33.51
C TRP A 359 9.77 5.62 -34.04
N LYS A 360 9.01 6.18 -35.00
CA LYS A 360 9.22 7.56 -35.49
C LYS A 360 8.92 8.60 -34.41
N ASP A 361 8.01 8.30 -33.48
CA ASP A 361 7.65 9.23 -32.41
C ASP A 361 8.81 9.45 -31.42
N ILE A 362 9.83 8.58 -31.39
CA ILE A 362 11.04 8.79 -30.58
C ILE A 362 11.79 10.04 -31.04
N GLU A 363 11.89 10.28 -32.35
CA GLU A 363 12.50 11.49 -32.90
C GLU A 363 11.70 12.74 -32.51
N TRP A 364 10.37 12.62 -32.51
CA TRP A 364 9.49 13.69 -32.05
C TRP A 364 9.71 14.00 -30.56
N PHE A 365 9.72 13.01 -29.66
CA PHE A 365 10.02 13.26 -28.24
C PHE A 365 11.39 13.93 -28.05
N LYS A 366 12.42 13.47 -28.77
CA LYS A 366 13.76 14.07 -28.72
C LYS A 366 13.80 15.50 -29.25
N SER A 367 12.88 15.88 -30.15
CA SER A 367 12.75 17.26 -30.61
C SER A 367 12.14 18.20 -29.55
N LEU A 368 11.41 17.66 -28.58
CA LEU A 368 10.72 18.44 -27.55
C LEU A 368 11.56 18.72 -26.31
N THR A 369 12.54 17.88 -26.00
CA THR A 369 13.30 17.95 -24.74
C THR A 369 14.75 17.54 -24.91
N ARG A 370 15.62 18.09 -24.07
CA ARG A 370 17.01 17.62 -23.91
C ARG A 370 17.20 16.67 -22.74
N LEU A 371 16.16 16.44 -21.94
CA LEU A 371 16.22 15.48 -20.86
C LEU A 371 16.44 14.06 -21.41
N PRO A 372 17.17 13.20 -20.68
CA PRO A 372 17.22 11.77 -20.96
C PRO A 372 15.83 11.18 -21.14
N ILE A 373 15.60 10.48 -22.26
CA ILE A 373 14.36 9.74 -22.53
C ILE A 373 14.59 8.27 -22.26
N LEU A 374 13.79 7.68 -21.39
CA LEU A 374 13.76 6.24 -21.15
C LEU A 374 12.45 5.65 -21.64
N LEU A 375 12.49 4.42 -22.18
CA LEU A 375 11.29 3.67 -22.54
C LEU A 375 10.93 2.67 -21.46
N LYS A 376 9.69 2.73 -20.96
CA LYS A 376 9.15 1.80 -19.97
C LYS A 376 8.13 0.87 -20.61
N GLY A 377 8.32 -0.43 -20.41
CA GLY A 377 7.45 -1.47 -20.98
C GLY A 377 8.12 -2.34 -22.03
N VAL A 378 9.46 -2.31 -22.11
CA VAL A 378 10.24 -3.06 -23.10
C VAL A 378 10.53 -4.46 -22.56
N VAL A 379 10.10 -5.50 -23.28
CA VAL A 379 10.27 -6.90 -22.83
C VAL A 379 10.91 -7.80 -23.90
N ARG A 380 11.41 -7.22 -24.98
CA ARG A 380 12.04 -7.91 -26.11
C ARG A 380 13.39 -7.28 -26.45
N GLY A 381 14.35 -8.10 -26.85
CA GLY A 381 15.69 -7.66 -27.23
C GLY A 381 15.71 -6.82 -28.51
N ASP A 382 14.86 -7.13 -29.50
CA ASP A 382 14.79 -6.36 -30.74
C ASP A 382 14.30 -4.93 -30.53
N ASP A 383 13.27 -4.74 -29.71
CA ASP A 383 12.78 -3.42 -29.31
C ASP A 383 13.80 -2.67 -28.44
N ALA A 384 14.53 -3.38 -27.56
CA ALA A 384 15.60 -2.80 -26.78
C ALA A 384 16.75 -2.27 -27.65
N LYS A 385 17.17 -3.07 -28.65
CA LYS A 385 18.16 -2.66 -29.64
C LYS A 385 17.69 -1.44 -30.42
N ARG A 386 16.44 -1.44 -30.91
CA ARG A 386 15.85 -0.29 -31.62
C ARG A 386 15.84 0.98 -30.78
N ALA A 387 15.48 0.88 -29.50
CA ALA A 387 15.47 2.01 -28.59
C ALA A 387 16.88 2.58 -28.36
N SER A 388 17.87 1.71 -28.19
CA SER A 388 19.28 2.11 -28.08
C SER A 388 19.79 2.77 -29.37
N ASP A 389 19.48 2.18 -30.54
CA ASP A 389 19.87 2.72 -31.85
C ASP A 389 19.17 4.07 -32.15
N ALA A 390 17.95 4.29 -31.62
CA ALA A 390 17.24 5.57 -31.69
C ALA A 390 17.77 6.64 -30.71
N GLY A 391 18.73 6.28 -29.84
CA GLY A 391 19.35 7.18 -28.87
C GLY A 391 18.48 7.47 -27.66
N CYS A 392 17.64 6.53 -27.22
CA CYS A 392 17.07 6.57 -25.87
C CYS A 392 18.20 6.46 -24.84
N ALA A 393 18.07 7.13 -23.69
CA ALA A 393 19.09 7.17 -22.65
C ALA A 393 19.05 5.97 -21.69
N GLY A 394 18.02 5.13 -21.77
CA GLY A 394 17.86 3.96 -20.92
C GLY A 394 16.54 3.24 -21.17
N LEU A 395 16.39 2.04 -20.60
CA LEU A 395 15.20 1.22 -20.73
C LEU A 395 14.70 0.78 -19.35
N ILE A 396 13.40 0.52 -19.25
CA ILE A 396 12.81 -0.11 -18.07
C ILE A 396 12.07 -1.36 -18.53
N VAL A 397 12.63 -2.52 -18.20
CA VAL A 397 11.98 -3.82 -18.37
C VAL A 397 10.79 -3.88 -17.44
N SER A 398 9.61 -3.82 -18.03
CA SER A 398 8.35 -3.70 -17.31
C SER A 398 7.23 -4.36 -18.08
N ASN A 399 6.30 -4.95 -17.34
CA ASN A 399 5.01 -5.38 -17.87
C ASN A 399 3.86 -4.68 -17.13
N HIS A 400 4.11 -3.43 -16.75
CA HIS A 400 3.17 -2.57 -16.03
C HIS A 400 2.69 -3.16 -14.70
N GLY A 401 3.55 -3.91 -14.00
CA GLY A 401 3.18 -4.63 -12.78
C GLY A 401 2.09 -5.70 -12.99
N GLY A 402 2.01 -6.27 -14.20
CA GLY A 402 1.01 -7.27 -14.59
C GLY A 402 -0.39 -6.70 -14.84
N ARG A 403 -0.51 -5.42 -15.24
CA ARG A 403 -1.79 -4.70 -15.39
C ARG A 403 -2.22 -4.45 -16.84
N GLN A 404 -1.37 -4.81 -17.80
CA GLN A 404 -1.61 -4.62 -19.23
C GLN A 404 -1.96 -5.95 -19.91
N LEU A 405 -1.03 -6.57 -20.64
CA LEU A 405 -1.28 -7.87 -21.29
C LEU A 405 -1.00 -9.04 -20.33
N ASP A 406 -2.02 -9.75 -19.83
CA ASP A 406 -1.87 -10.85 -18.85
C ASP A 406 -1.10 -12.06 -19.42
N ALA A 407 -1.05 -12.19 -20.75
CA ALA A 407 -0.26 -13.22 -21.42
C ALA A 407 1.23 -12.88 -21.58
N SER A 408 1.66 -11.65 -21.27
CA SER A 408 3.04 -11.17 -21.49
C SER A 408 4.09 -11.91 -20.65
N ILE A 409 5.37 -11.72 -20.93
CA ILE A 409 6.48 -12.35 -20.19
C ILE A 409 6.72 -11.70 -18.83
N ALA A 410 7.20 -12.47 -17.85
CA ALA A 410 7.62 -11.93 -16.56
C ALA A 410 8.89 -11.08 -16.70
N SER A 411 8.98 -9.95 -15.98
CA SER A 411 10.09 -9.02 -16.13
C SER A 411 11.45 -9.66 -15.82
N ALA A 412 11.54 -10.49 -14.78
CA ALA A 412 12.75 -11.26 -14.47
C ALA A 412 13.24 -12.15 -15.63
N ARG A 413 12.31 -12.71 -16.42
CA ARG A 413 12.64 -13.58 -17.56
C ARG A 413 12.99 -12.80 -18.82
N ALA A 414 12.41 -11.60 -19.00
CA ALA A 414 12.71 -10.73 -20.12
C ALA A 414 14.04 -9.98 -19.96
N LEU A 415 14.43 -9.70 -18.70
CA LEU A 415 15.57 -8.85 -18.38
C LEU A 415 16.89 -9.27 -19.06
N PRO A 416 17.31 -10.56 -19.04
CA PRO A 416 18.60 -10.94 -19.63
C PRO A 416 18.67 -10.72 -21.14
N GLU A 417 17.56 -10.95 -21.86
CA GLU A 417 17.48 -10.70 -23.30
C GLU A 417 17.62 -9.21 -23.63
N VAL A 418 16.92 -8.36 -22.86
CA VAL A 418 16.96 -6.90 -23.04
C VAL A 418 18.32 -6.32 -22.71
N VAL A 419 18.96 -6.78 -21.62
CA VAL A 419 20.32 -6.38 -21.25
C VAL A 419 21.31 -6.76 -22.35
N ALA A 420 21.27 -8.02 -22.82
CA ALA A 420 22.17 -8.50 -23.86
C ALA A 420 22.03 -7.69 -25.16
N ALA A 421 20.80 -7.28 -25.53
CA ALA A 421 20.55 -6.59 -26.78
C ALA A 421 21.06 -5.13 -26.83
N VAL A 422 21.32 -4.50 -25.68
CA VAL A 422 21.84 -3.13 -25.63
C VAL A 422 23.35 -3.04 -25.45
N GLU A 423 24.02 -4.16 -25.12
CA GLU A 423 25.50 -4.27 -25.04
C GLU A 423 26.13 -3.15 -24.19
N ASP A 424 25.58 -2.90 -22.99
CA ASP A 424 26.00 -1.86 -22.05
C ASP A 424 25.97 -0.40 -22.57
N ARG A 425 25.47 -0.15 -23.79
CA ARG A 425 25.39 1.20 -24.38
C ARG A 425 24.49 2.14 -23.58
N ILE A 426 23.45 1.59 -22.95
CA ILE A 426 22.49 2.33 -22.13
C ILE A 426 22.08 1.51 -20.90
N PRO A 427 21.81 2.15 -19.75
CA PRO A 427 21.36 1.43 -18.57
C PRO A 427 19.97 0.80 -18.77
N VAL A 428 19.83 -0.43 -18.26
CA VAL A 428 18.56 -1.16 -18.19
C VAL A 428 18.11 -1.20 -16.73
N LEU A 429 16.90 -0.73 -16.46
CA LEU A 429 16.23 -0.86 -15.17
C LEU A 429 15.15 -1.93 -15.27
N VAL A 430 14.61 -2.36 -14.13
CA VAL A 430 13.52 -3.34 -14.09
C VAL A 430 12.49 -3.02 -13.01
N ASP A 431 11.21 -3.28 -13.29
CA ASP A 431 10.15 -3.28 -12.30
C ASP A 431 9.34 -4.58 -12.32
N GLY A 432 8.38 -4.71 -11.39
CA GLY A 432 7.42 -5.81 -11.37
C GLY A 432 7.73 -6.86 -10.32
N SER A 433 6.92 -6.87 -9.25
CA SER A 433 6.94 -7.84 -8.15
C SER A 433 8.28 -7.99 -7.40
N ILE A 434 9.09 -6.93 -7.35
CA ILE A 434 10.23 -6.80 -6.43
C ILE A 434 9.67 -6.62 -5.02
N GLU A 435 9.89 -7.57 -4.10
CA GLU A 435 9.33 -7.56 -2.74
C GLU A 435 10.39 -7.58 -1.64
N TRP A 436 11.58 -8.10 -1.94
CA TRP A 436 12.69 -8.29 -1.00
C TRP A 436 14.01 -7.74 -1.53
N GLY A 437 14.96 -7.46 -0.64
CA GLY A 437 16.32 -7.09 -1.02
C GLY A 437 17.04 -8.13 -1.90
N ALA A 438 16.75 -9.43 -1.70
CA ALA A 438 17.26 -10.50 -2.55
C ALA A 438 16.79 -10.38 -4.01
N ASP A 439 15.62 -9.79 -4.27
CA ASP A 439 15.14 -9.56 -5.63
C ASP A 439 15.92 -8.44 -6.31
N ILE A 440 16.34 -7.43 -5.55
CA ILE A 440 17.24 -6.38 -6.04
C ILE A 440 18.58 -7.00 -6.44
N LEU A 441 19.16 -7.84 -5.58
CA LEU A 441 20.39 -8.57 -5.88
C LEU A 441 20.25 -9.40 -7.17
N ARG A 442 19.18 -10.19 -7.31
CA ARG A 442 18.90 -10.97 -8.52
C ARG A 442 18.79 -10.10 -9.76
N ALA A 443 18.08 -8.97 -9.68
CA ALA A 443 17.94 -8.06 -10.81
C ALA A 443 19.30 -7.51 -11.27
N LEU A 444 20.16 -7.13 -10.34
CA LEU A 444 21.51 -6.63 -10.65
C LEU A 444 22.40 -7.73 -11.23
N ALA A 445 22.35 -8.94 -10.66
CA ALA A 445 23.07 -10.11 -11.18
C ALA A 445 22.60 -10.52 -12.60
N LEU A 446 21.36 -10.18 -12.98
CA LEU A 446 20.86 -10.32 -14.35
C LEU A 446 21.21 -9.12 -15.27
N GLY A 447 21.91 -8.12 -14.75
CA GLY A 447 22.42 -6.96 -15.51
C GLY A 447 21.54 -5.71 -15.46
N ALA A 448 20.52 -5.64 -14.60
CA ALA A 448 19.85 -4.37 -14.34
C ALA A 448 20.80 -3.40 -13.61
N LYS A 449 20.65 -2.09 -13.85
CA LYS A 449 21.38 -1.04 -13.13
C LYS A 449 20.68 -0.61 -11.84
N ALA A 450 19.36 -0.66 -11.83
CA ALA A 450 18.51 -0.37 -10.68
C ALA A 450 17.12 -0.99 -10.84
N VAL A 451 16.41 -1.17 -9.74
CA VAL A 451 15.00 -1.58 -9.73
C VAL A 451 14.07 -0.39 -9.50
N LEU A 452 12.79 -0.52 -9.91
CA LEU A 452 11.73 0.39 -9.49
C LEU A 452 10.71 -0.32 -8.59
N ILE A 453 10.43 0.29 -7.44
CA ILE A 453 9.50 -0.22 -6.42
C ILE A 453 8.14 0.43 -6.61
N GLY A 454 7.13 -0.39 -6.92
CA GLY A 454 5.74 0.07 -7.10
C GLY A 454 4.89 -0.12 -5.84
N ARG A 455 3.90 -1.02 -5.92
CA ARG A 455 2.84 -1.23 -4.91
C ARG A 455 3.29 -1.22 -3.44
N PRO A 456 4.45 -1.78 -3.04
CA PRO A 456 4.92 -1.68 -1.65
C PRO A 456 4.93 -0.26 -1.09
N VAL A 457 5.27 0.74 -1.89
CA VAL A 457 5.23 2.16 -1.50
C VAL A 457 3.80 2.60 -1.19
N LEU A 458 2.81 2.20 -2.00
CA LEU A 458 1.39 2.52 -1.75
C LEU A 458 0.88 1.87 -0.45
N TRP A 459 1.37 0.67 -0.13
CA TRP A 459 1.00 0.00 1.12
C TRP A 459 1.59 0.72 2.33
N GLY A 460 2.86 1.15 2.26
CA GLY A 460 3.45 2.03 3.27
C GLY A 460 2.66 3.33 3.44
N LEU A 461 2.38 3.99 2.32
CA LEU A 461 1.61 5.23 2.27
C LEU A 461 0.23 5.08 2.92
N ALA A 462 -0.49 4.02 2.61
CA ALA A 462 -1.79 3.75 3.19
C ALA A 462 -1.73 3.57 4.71
N VAL A 463 -0.75 2.80 5.19
CA VAL A 463 -0.64 2.45 6.61
C VAL A 463 -0.33 3.66 7.48
N SER A 464 0.65 4.49 7.11
CA SER A 464 1.06 5.63 7.95
C SER A 464 1.66 6.80 7.17
N GLY A 465 1.14 7.08 5.97
CA GLY A 465 1.57 8.23 5.18
C GLY A 465 3.07 8.18 4.85
N GLU A 466 3.75 9.31 4.99
CA GLU A 466 5.19 9.46 4.77
C GLU A 466 6.03 8.46 5.58
N THR A 467 5.75 8.33 6.88
CA THR A 467 6.47 7.43 7.79
C THR A 467 6.36 5.96 7.36
N GLY A 468 5.24 5.57 6.77
CA GLY A 468 5.05 4.23 6.22
C GLY A 468 5.81 4.01 4.90
N VAL A 469 5.85 5.01 4.01
CA VAL A 469 6.69 4.95 2.81
C VAL A 469 8.17 4.85 3.18
N LYS A 470 8.63 5.70 4.10
CA LYS A 470 10.01 5.67 4.59
C LYS A 470 10.38 4.30 5.12
N ARG A 471 9.54 3.69 5.98
CA ARG A 471 9.82 2.36 6.53
C ARG A 471 9.90 1.28 5.46
N VAL A 472 9.05 1.34 4.43
CA VAL A 472 9.14 0.40 3.30
C VAL A 472 10.48 0.55 2.58
N LEU A 473 10.95 1.78 2.35
CA LEU A 473 12.25 2.03 1.71
C LEU A 473 13.42 1.57 2.60
N ASP A 474 13.35 1.82 3.90
CA ASP A 474 14.33 1.33 4.89
C ASP A 474 14.42 -0.20 4.84
N LEU A 475 13.27 -0.91 4.79
CA LEU A 475 13.23 -2.37 4.68
C LEU A 475 13.95 -2.87 3.42
N TYR A 476 13.75 -2.21 2.27
CA TYR A 476 14.48 -2.58 1.05
C TYR A 476 15.99 -2.36 1.17
N ALA A 477 16.42 -1.24 1.77
CA ALA A 477 17.83 -0.95 1.97
C ALA A 477 18.48 -1.95 2.94
N GLU A 478 17.83 -2.21 4.08
CA GLU A 478 18.26 -3.18 5.10
C GLU A 478 18.35 -4.60 4.52
N ASP A 479 17.30 -5.05 3.83
CA ASP A 479 17.24 -6.39 3.23
C ASP A 479 18.25 -6.55 2.10
N PHE A 480 18.46 -5.51 1.29
CA PHE A 480 19.42 -5.57 0.19
C PHE A 480 20.85 -5.66 0.71
N LYS A 481 21.22 -4.82 1.69
CA LYS A 481 22.52 -4.89 2.36
C LYS A 481 22.74 -6.27 2.96
N ARG A 482 21.74 -6.80 3.67
CA ARG A 482 21.80 -8.15 4.26
C ARG A 482 21.96 -9.24 3.20
N ALA A 483 21.24 -9.14 2.08
CA ALA A 483 21.35 -10.09 0.97
C ALA A 483 22.75 -10.09 0.37
N MET A 484 23.37 -8.92 0.16
CA MET A 484 24.75 -8.80 -0.31
C MET A 484 25.77 -9.40 0.68
N GLN A 485 25.60 -9.12 1.97
CA GLN A 485 26.43 -9.72 3.03
C GLN A 485 26.36 -11.24 3.00
N LEU A 486 25.15 -11.81 2.98
CA LEU A 486 24.95 -13.26 2.95
C LEU A 486 25.36 -13.90 1.63
N ALA A 487 25.31 -13.16 0.52
CA ALA A 487 25.81 -13.62 -0.78
C ALA A 487 27.34 -13.57 -0.89
N GLY A 488 28.05 -12.95 0.07
CA GLY A 488 29.49 -12.74 -0.01
C GLY A 488 29.89 -11.76 -1.11
N SER A 489 29.13 -10.67 -1.26
CA SER A 489 29.32 -9.63 -2.29
C SER A 489 29.54 -8.26 -1.62
N PRO A 490 30.78 -7.78 -1.47
CA PRO A 490 31.09 -6.55 -0.73
C PRO A 490 30.74 -5.26 -1.49
N ALA A 491 30.58 -5.28 -2.81
CA ALA A 491 30.14 -4.12 -3.58
C ALA A 491 29.08 -4.48 -4.63
N VAL A 492 28.23 -3.52 -5.00
CA VAL A 492 27.20 -3.70 -6.04
C VAL A 492 27.80 -4.17 -7.36
N ASN A 493 29.01 -3.71 -7.69
CA ASN A 493 29.71 -4.09 -8.92
C ASN A 493 30.17 -5.57 -8.92
N ASP A 494 30.13 -6.26 -7.79
CA ASP A 494 30.46 -7.70 -7.70
C ASP A 494 29.27 -8.60 -8.06
N LEU A 495 28.09 -8.02 -8.29
CA LEU A 495 26.86 -8.75 -8.57
C LEU A 495 26.80 -9.14 -10.04
N GLY A 496 27.13 -10.40 -10.33
CA GLY A 496 27.16 -10.95 -11.68
C GLY A 496 26.29 -12.19 -11.86
N PRO A 497 26.14 -12.67 -13.10
CA PRO A 497 25.29 -13.83 -13.42
C PRO A 497 25.78 -15.14 -12.78
N ASP A 498 27.04 -15.22 -12.35
CA ASP A 498 27.62 -16.37 -11.66
C ASP A 498 27.03 -16.58 -10.26
N LEU A 499 26.48 -15.51 -9.65
CA LEU A 499 25.75 -15.57 -8.39
C LEU A 499 24.39 -16.27 -8.49
N LEU A 500 23.91 -16.57 -9.70
CA LEU A 500 22.59 -17.17 -9.89
C LEU A 500 22.71 -18.61 -10.37
N ALA A 501 21.89 -19.50 -9.80
CA ALA A 501 21.55 -20.78 -10.43
C ALA A 501 20.22 -20.63 -11.18
N ARG A 502 20.12 -21.28 -12.34
CA ARG A 502 18.98 -21.19 -13.26
C ARG A 502 18.29 -22.52 -13.42
#